data_AF-A0A6I7PLD6-F1
#
_entry.id   AF-A0A6I7PLD6-F1
#
_cell.length_a   1.000
_cell.length_b   1.000
_cell.length_c   1.000
_cell.angle_alpha   90.00
_cell.angle_beta   90.00
_cell.angle_gamma   90.00
#
_symmetry.space_group_name_H-M   'P 1'
#
loop_
_entity.id
_entity.type
_entity.pdbx_description
1 polymer ?
#
loop_
_entity_poly.entity_id
_entity_poly.type
_entity_poly.pdbx_seq_one_letter_code
_entity_poly.pdbx_strand_id
1 'polypeptide(L)'
;MSSIQTSRCRTYVLLVTAMVFYGMSFISTKIVLDVLGPIGILLVRISISALILSLVDLLRVSRPRVARTDLKWFVLVALFQPVLYFLAENFGLRLVSPAVASIVIGTIPVVTPVVAAPILRERLSRLNVCGLFVSLAGVTLIVIEGRARPDIAPSGIALLFVAVLAAAGYAVAIRAVPHRYDSLTIVRLQNVIGIVLVLPLFLLFEAGAVPSALPAGRVVGHLLFLAVFPSTLSFLFLSAGIRAVGASRANAFANLVPVFTALFSFLLLGERVTAMTLTGMAVVLAGVSMSQQQSVRR
;
A
#
# COMPACT_ATOMS: atom_id res chain seq x y z
N MET A 1 -5.43 27.21 -19.43
CA MET A 1 -5.10 27.07 -17.99
C MET A 1 -6.15 26.26 -17.21
N SER A 2 -7.44 26.32 -17.56
CA SER A 2 -8.51 25.53 -16.92
C SER A 2 -8.34 24.00 -17.08
N SER A 3 -8.01 23.49 -18.27
CA SER A 3 -7.88 22.03 -18.52
C SER A 3 -6.76 21.36 -17.70
N ILE A 4 -5.67 22.07 -17.43
CA ILE A 4 -4.53 21.58 -16.63
C ILE A 4 -4.91 21.55 -15.14
N GLN A 5 -5.65 22.56 -14.65
CA GLN A 5 -6.15 22.59 -13.27
C GLN A 5 -7.19 21.48 -13.02
N THR A 6 -8.11 21.25 -13.96
CA THR A 6 -9.10 20.17 -13.87
C THR A 6 -8.43 18.79 -13.82
N SER A 7 -7.36 18.59 -14.60
CA SER A 7 -6.58 17.34 -14.59
C SER A 7 -5.89 17.07 -13.24
N ARG A 8 -5.30 18.10 -12.61
CA ARG A 8 -4.66 17.98 -11.29
C ARG A 8 -5.65 17.72 -10.17
N CYS A 9 -6.78 18.45 -10.17
CA CYS A 9 -7.86 18.24 -9.20
C CYS A 9 -8.35 16.78 -9.23
N ARG A 10 -8.59 16.26 -10.44
CA ARG A 10 -8.96 14.85 -10.63
C ARG A 10 -7.91 13.89 -10.04
N THR A 11 -6.63 14.11 -10.30
CA THR A 11 -5.57 13.25 -9.74
C THR A 11 -5.58 13.24 -8.21
N TYR A 12 -5.76 14.39 -7.56
CA TYR A 12 -5.81 14.45 -6.10
C TYR A 12 -7.06 13.78 -5.53
N VAL A 13 -8.22 13.94 -6.16
CA VAL A 13 -9.44 13.23 -5.76
C VAL A 13 -9.26 11.70 -5.85
N LEU A 14 -8.63 11.21 -6.93
CA LEU A 14 -8.34 9.79 -7.09
C LEU A 14 -7.37 9.29 -6.01
N LEU A 15 -6.33 10.07 -5.70
CA LEU A 15 -5.37 9.72 -4.65
C LEU A 15 -6.04 9.69 -3.26
N VAL A 16 -6.83 10.70 -2.88
CA VAL A 16 -7.56 10.70 -1.60
C VAL A 16 -8.50 9.50 -1.51
N THR A 17 -9.25 9.22 -2.58
CA THR A 17 -10.14 8.05 -2.65
C THR A 17 -9.37 6.75 -2.46
N ALA A 18 -8.19 6.61 -3.06
CA ALA A 18 -7.32 5.45 -2.86
C ALA A 18 -6.89 5.30 -1.38
N MET A 19 -6.57 6.40 -0.70
CA MET A 19 -6.17 6.36 0.72
C MET A 19 -7.32 5.99 1.66
N VAL A 20 -8.55 6.39 1.33
CA VAL A 20 -9.76 5.94 2.05
C VAL A 20 -9.90 4.41 1.95
N PHE A 21 -9.78 3.86 0.73
CA PHE A 21 -9.83 2.42 0.52
C PHE A 21 -8.67 1.67 1.19
N TYR A 22 -7.45 2.20 1.15
CA TYR A 22 -6.31 1.61 1.86
C TYR A 22 -6.49 1.67 3.37
N GLY A 23 -6.99 2.77 3.94
CA GLY A 23 -7.28 2.87 5.37
C GLY A 23 -8.27 1.80 5.84
N MET A 24 -9.39 1.64 5.12
CA MET A 24 -10.37 0.58 5.41
C MET A 24 -9.82 -0.84 5.19
N SER A 25 -8.80 -1.00 4.35
CA SER A 25 -8.24 -2.31 4.03
C SER A 25 -7.55 -2.96 5.23
N PHE A 26 -6.96 -2.21 6.15
CA PHE A 26 -6.34 -2.78 7.37
C PHE A 26 -7.37 -3.50 8.24
N ILE A 27 -8.54 -2.89 8.42
CA ILE A 27 -9.66 -3.48 9.17
C ILE A 27 -10.17 -4.74 8.48
N SER A 28 -10.43 -4.67 7.18
CA SER A 28 -10.93 -5.82 6.42
C SER A 28 -9.91 -6.97 6.38
N THR A 29 -8.63 -6.67 6.20
CA THR A 29 -7.56 -7.68 6.22
C THR A 29 -7.47 -8.35 7.59
N LYS A 30 -7.57 -7.59 8.70
CA LYS A 30 -7.56 -8.16 10.05
C LYS A 30 -8.71 -9.14 10.26
N ILE A 31 -9.93 -8.79 9.84
CA ILE A 31 -11.11 -9.67 9.94
C ILE A 31 -10.94 -10.95 9.11
N VAL A 32 -10.34 -10.85 7.92
CA VAL A 32 -10.15 -12.01 7.04
C VAL A 32 -9.00 -12.91 7.52
N LEU A 33 -7.98 -12.35 8.19
CA LEU A 33 -6.84 -13.09 8.74
C LEU A 33 -7.23 -14.11 9.83
N ASP A 34 -8.41 -13.95 10.44
CA ASP A 34 -8.97 -14.91 11.39
C ASP A 34 -9.40 -16.23 10.73
N VAL A 35 -9.58 -16.24 9.41
CA VAL A 35 -10.09 -17.39 8.64
C VAL A 35 -9.11 -17.85 7.56
N LEU A 36 -8.40 -16.92 6.92
CA LEU A 36 -7.48 -17.21 5.83
C LEU A 36 -6.03 -16.83 6.17
N GLY A 37 -5.10 -17.58 5.60
CA GLY A 37 -3.68 -17.27 5.68
C GLY A 37 -3.30 -15.98 4.94
N PRO A 38 -2.23 -15.28 5.37
CA PRO A 38 -1.75 -14.04 4.76
C PRO A 38 -1.43 -14.20 3.27
N ILE A 39 -0.93 -15.37 2.83
CA ILE A 39 -0.60 -15.62 1.43
C ILE A 39 -1.89 -15.84 0.63
N GLY A 40 -2.85 -16.60 1.17
CA GLY A 40 -4.16 -16.87 0.58
C GLY A 40 -4.98 -15.59 0.38
N ILE A 41 -4.99 -14.69 1.38
CA ILE A 41 -5.65 -13.37 1.26
C ILE A 41 -5.07 -12.59 0.08
N LEU A 42 -3.74 -12.51 -0.02
CA LEU A 42 -3.07 -11.83 -1.12
C LEU A 42 -3.46 -12.47 -2.45
N LEU A 43 -3.36 -13.79 -2.56
CA LEU A 43 -3.64 -14.54 -3.80
C LEU A 43 -5.07 -14.31 -4.29
N VAL A 44 -6.07 -14.37 -3.41
CA VAL A 44 -7.48 -14.11 -3.77
C VAL A 44 -7.66 -12.68 -4.25
N ARG A 45 -7.12 -11.68 -3.53
CA ARG A 45 -7.24 -10.26 -3.87
C ARG A 45 -6.72 -9.96 -5.28
N ILE A 46 -5.52 -10.46 -5.61
CA ILE A 46 -4.88 -10.19 -6.89
C ILE A 46 -5.48 -11.04 -8.01
N SER A 47 -6.01 -12.22 -7.72
CA SER A 47 -6.72 -13.06 -8.70
C SER A 47 -8.02 -12.42 -9.17
N ILE A 48 -8.84 -11.95 -8.23
CA ILE A 48 -10.10 -11.25 -8.57
C ILE A 48 -9.79 -9.93 -9.29
N SER A 49 -8.81 -9.17 -8.83
CA SER A 49 -8.40 -7.93 -9.51
C SER A 49 -7.89 -8.19 -10.93
N ALA A 50 -7.03 -9.20 -11.13
CA ALA A 50 -6.54 -9.59 -12.44
C ALA A 50 -7.68 -10.03 -13.37
N LEU A 51 -8.68 -10.76 -12.85
CA LEU A 51 -9.87 -11.14 -13.61
C LEU A 51 -10.67 -9.91 -14.04
N ILE A 52 -11.03 -9.02 -13.11
CA ILE A 52 -11.77 -7.78 -13.41
C ILE A 52 -11.05 -6.97 -14.48
N LEU A 53 -9.74 -6.72 -14.30
CA LEU A 53 -8.97 -5.90 -15.24
C LEU A 53 -8.77 -6.59 -16.59
N SER A 54 -8.67 -7.91 -16.62
CA SER A 54 -8.60 -8.66 -17.88
C SER A 54 -9.92 -8.59 -18.64
N LEU A 55 -11.06 -8.71 -17.96
CA LEU A 55 -12.39 -8.54 -18.57
C LEU A 55 -12.58 -7.12 -19.12
N VAL A 56 -12.16 -6.09 -18.37
CA VAL A 56 -12.21 -4.70 -18.85
C VAL A 56 -11.28 -4.50 -20.06
N ASP A 57 -10.09 -5.13 -20.06
CA ASP A 57 -9.18 -5.06 -21.21
C ASP A 57 -9.74 -5.77 -22.45
N LEU A 58 -10.59 -6.78 -22.27
CA LEU A 58 -11.27 -7.43 -23.40
C LEU A 58 -12.16 -6.46 -24.19
N LEU A 59 -12.77 -5.50 -23.51
CA LEU A 59 -13.66 -4.49 -24.08
C LEU A 59 -12.93 -3.33 -24.78
N ARG A 60 -11.59 -3.30 -24.73
CA ARG A 60 -10.79 -2.23 -25.32
C ARG A 60 -10.55 -2.43 -26.81
N VAL A 61 -10.75 -1.36 -27.57
CA VAL A 61 -10.48 -1.30 -29.02
C VAL A 61 -8.98 -1.42 -29.33
N SER A 62 -8.12 -0.85 -28.47
CA SER A 62 -6.67 -0.90 -28.63
C SER A 62 -6.01 -1.35 -27.33
N ARG A 63 -5.13 -2.34 -27.44
CA ARG A 63 -4.37 -2.92 -26.34
C ARG A 63 -2.89 -2.69 -26.60
N PRO A 64 -2.16 -1.99 -25.73
CA PRO A 64 -0.73 -1.81 -25.91
C PRO A 64 -0.04 -3.17 -25.80
N ARG A 65 0.62 -3.60 -26.88
CA ARG A 65 1.46 -4.80 -26.87
C ARG A 65 2.68 -4.53 -26.01
N VAL A 66 2.88 -5.37 -24.98
CA VAL A 66 4.03 -5.25 -24.09
C VAL A 66 5.26 -5.80 -24.78
N ALA A 67 6.27 -4.96 -24.94
CA ALA A 67 7.56 -5.40 -25.45
C ALA A 67 8.26 -6.28 -24.42
N ARG A 68 8.90 -7.37 -24.87
CA ARG A 68 9.66 -8.28 -23.99
C ARG A 68 10.75 -7.54 -23.20
N THR A 69 11.36 -6.52 -23.79
CA THR A 69 12.38 -5.66 -23.16
C THR A 69 11.87 -4.91 -21.93
N ASP A 70 10.56 -4.67 -21.86
CA ASP A 70 9.94 -3.88 -20.80
C ASP A 70 9.38 -4.76 -19.69
N LEU A 71 9.30 -6.08 -19.91
CA LEU A 71 8.71 -7.04 -18.95
C LEU A 71 9.37 -6.96 -17.58
N LYS A 72 10.68 -6.69 -17.53
CA LYS A 72 11.45 -6.47 -16.29
C LYS A 72 10.82 -5.40 -15.39
N TRP A 73 10.26 -4.33 -15.96
CA TRP A 73 9.64 -3.27 -15.19
C TRP A 73 8.33 -3.73 -14.57
N PHE A 74 7.51 -4.50 -15.29
CA PHE A 74 6.27 -5.07 -14.75
C PHE A 74 6.55 -6.13 -13.67
N VAL A 75 7.63 -6.91 -13.81
CA VAL A 75 8.09 -7.84 -12.77
C VAL A 75 8.53 -7.07 -11.52
N LEU A 76 9.30 -5.98 -11.66
CA LEU A 76 9.69 -5.15 -10.51
C LEU A 76 8.48 -4.49 -9.85
N VAL A 77 7.54 -3.95 -10.63
CA VAL A 77 6.28 -3.41 -10.12
C VAL A 77 5.57 -4.49 -9.30
N ALA A 78 5.33 -5.68 -9.86
CA ALA A 78 4.65 -6.77 -9.17
C ALA A 78 5.37 -7.24 -7.90
N LEU A 79 6.70 -7.41 -7.99
CA LEU A 79 7.54 -7.88 -6.91
C LEU A 79 7.47 -6.94 -5.71
N PHE A 80 7.61 -5.63 -5.93
CA PHE A 80 7.50 -4.65 -4.86
C PHE A 80 6.06 -4.55 -4.36
N GLN A 81 5.08 -4.43 -5.27
CA GLN A 81 3.67 -4.40 -4.92
C GLN A 81 2.82 -4.93 -6.10
N PRO A 82 2.10 -6.05 -5.93
CA PRO A 82 1.51 -6.47 -4.65
C PRO A 82 2.35 -7.44 -3.80
N VAL A 83 3.39 -8.11 -4.31
CA VAL A 83 3.98 -9.30 -3.65
C VAL A 83 4.65 -8.98 -2.30
N LEU A 84 5.79 -8.28 -2.32
CA LEU A 84 6.56 -8.03 -1.10
C LEU A 84 5.78 -7.17 -0.10
N TYR A 85 5.11 -6.12 -0.59
CA TYR A 85 4.29 -5.23 0.24
C TYR A 85 3.20 -6.00 0.99
N PHE A 86 2.31 -6.72 0.30
CA PHE A 86 1.16 -7.32 0.97
C PHE A 86 1.50 -8.59 1.75
N LEU A 87 2.53 -9.34 1.36
CA LEU A 87 3.03 -10.42 2.21
C LEU A 87 3.50 -9.84 3.55
N ALA A 88 4.39 -8.85 3.50
CA ALA A 88 4.94 -8.24 4.71
C ALA A 88 3.84 -7.54 5.54
N GLU A 89 2.91 -6.83 4.91
CA GLU A 89 1.76 -6.22 5.58
C GLU A 89 0.83 -7.25 6.23
N ASN A 90 0.44 -8.32 5.51
CA ASN A 90 -0.49 -9.32 6.04
C ASN A 90 0.15 -10.12 7.19
N PHE A 91 1.42 -10.50 7.08
CA PHE A 91 2.15 -11.15 8.19
C PHE A 91 2.35 -10.18 9.36
N GLY A 92 2.64 -8.90 9.09
CA GLY A 92 2.75 -7.86 10.11
C GLY A 92 1.43 -7.66 10.86
N LEU A 93 0.30 -7.63 10.15
CA LEU A 93 -1.05 -7.48 10.70
C LEU A 93 -1.50 -8.66 11.57
N ARG A 94 -0.86 -9.83 11.49
CA ARG A 94 -1.10 -10.89 12.48
C ARG A 94 -0.54 -10.55 13.85
N LEU A 95 0.49 -9.70 13.90
CA LEU A 95 1.31 -9.42 15.06
C LEU A 95 1.09 -8.02 15.65
N VAL A 96 0.38 -7.16 14.93
CA VAL A 96 0.01 -5.82 15.40
C VAL A 96 -1.47 -5.49 15.15
N SER A 97 -1.97 -4.43 15.80
CA SER A 97 -3.28 -3.87 15.49
C SER A 97 -3.31 -3.11 14.14
N PRO A 98 -4.49 -2.97 13.51
CA PRO A 98 -4.67 -2.16 12.30
C PRO A 98 -4.17 -0.71 12.46
N ALA A 99 -4.45 -0.10 13.61
CA ALA A 99 -4.00 1.26 13.91
C ALA A 99 -2.46 1.36 13.90
N VAL A 100 -1.76 0.47 14.62
CA VAL A 100 -0.29 0.43 14.63
C VAL A 100 0.27 0.18 13.23
N ALA A 101 -0.30 -0.78 12.49
CA ALA A 101 0.13 -1.07 11.13
C ALA A 101 0.04 0.17 10.23
N SER A 102 -1.10 0.85 10.25
CA SER A 102 -1.32 2.04 9.43
C SER A 102 -0.36 3.19 9.76
N ILE A 103 0.04 3.36 11.02
CA ILE A 103 1.01 4.40 11.42
C ILE A 103 2.40 4.10 10.85
N VAL A 104 2.84 2.84 10.91
CA VAL A 104 4.13 2.43 10.32
C VAL A 104 4.09 2.62 8.80
N ILE A 105 2.99 2.22 8.14
CA ILE A 105 2.78 2.46 6.71
C ILE A 105 2.72 3.97 6.39
N GLY A 106 2.23 4.79 7.31
CA GLY A 106 2.28 6.26 7.22
C GLY A 106 3.70 6.84 7.08
N THR A 107 4.76 6.06 7.31
CA THR A 107 6.15 6.49 7.09
C THR A 107 6.61 6.36 5.63
N ILE A 108 5.82 5.76 4.73
CA ILE A 108 6.12 5.68 3.28
C ILE A 108 6.59 7.01 2.69
N PRO A 109 5.99 8.18 2.99
CA PRO A 109 6.38 9.41 2.31
C PRO A 109 7.70 10.00 2.80
N VAL A 110 8.21 9.58 3.97
CA VAL A 110 9.57 9.94 4.40
C VAL A 110 10.62 8.97 3.84
N VAL A 111 10.25 7.70 3.66
CA VAL A 111 11.16 6.67 3.11
C VAL A 111 11.26 6.76 1.57
N THR A 112 10.16 7.06 0.88
CA THR A 112 10.10 7.09 -0.60
C THR A 112 11.16 8.00 -1.21
N PRO A 113 11.33 9.28 -0.79
CA PRO A 113 12.37 10.14 -1.34
C PRO A 113 13.77 9.61 -1.12
N VAL A 114 14.04 8.96 0.03
CA VAL A 114 15.35 8.40 0.37
C VAL A 114 15.72 7.24 -0.55
N VAL A 115 14.76 6.35 -0.84
CA VAL A 115 14.94 5.25 -1.78
C VAL A 115 15.00 5.76 -3.23
N ALA A 116 14.18 6.74 -3.58
CA ALA A 116 14.08 7.28 -4.92
C ALA A 116 15.29 8.13 -5.31
N ALA A 117 15.89 8.89 -4.39
CA ALA A 117 16.98 9.81 -4.66
C ALA A 117 18.19 9.21 -5.41
N PRO A 118 18.79 8.08 -4.97
CA PRO A 118 19.92 7.49 -5.69
C PRO A 118 19.53 6.93 -7.06
N ILE A 119 18.29 6.47 -7.23
CA ILE A 119 17.82 5.79 -8.45
C ILE A 119 17.35 6.81 -9.50
N LEU A 120 16.57 7.80 -9.07
CA LEU A 120 16.01 8.86 -9.90
C LEU A 120 16.93 10.10 -10.00
N ARG A 121 18.08 10.07 -9.31
CA ARG A 121 19.06 11.17 -9.23
C ARG A 121 18.46 12.47 -8.69
N GLU A 122 17.51 12.36 -7.76
CA GLU A 122 16.89 13.50 -7.07
C GLU A 122 17.72 13.91 -5.85
N ARG A 123 17.72 15.22 -5.51
CA ARG A 123 18.44 15.71 -4.31
C ARG A 123 17.56 15.57 -3.07
N LEU A 124 18.08 14.89 -2.04
CA LEU A 124 17.48 14.87 -0.71
C LEU A 124 17.66 16.21 0.00
N SER A 125 16.58 16.73 0.56
CA SER A 125 16.65 17.93 1.39
C SER A 125 16.98 17.59 2.85
N ARG A 126 17.53 18.57 3.59
CA ARG A 126 17.73 18.42 5.04
C ARG A 126 16.40 18.15 5.77
N LEU A 127 15.31 18.77 5.31
CA LEU A 127 13.98 18.55 5.86
C LEU A 127 13.49 17.10 5.65
N ASN A 128 13.82 16.46 4.53
CA ASN A 128 13.51 15.04 4.32
C ASN A 128 14.24 14.15 5.34
N VAL A 129 15.52 14.41 5.59
CA VAL A 129 16.33 13.65 6.56
C VAL A 129 15.84 13.87 7.99
N CYS A 130 15.61 15.11 8.40
CA CYS A 130 15.02 15.40 9.71
C CYS A 130 13.64 14.75 9.85
N GLY A 131 12.81 14.80 8.81
CA GLY A 131 11.46 14.25 8.83
C GLY A 131 11.44 12.74 8.98
N LEU A 132 12.43 12.06 8.37
CA LEU A 132 12.66 10.64 8.57
C LEU A 132 12.96 10.34 10.05
N PHE A 133 13.93 11.03 10.67
CA PHE A 133 14.27 10.77 12.07
C PHE A 133 13.12 11.07 13.04
N VAL A 134 12.36 12.15 12.81
CA VAL A 134 11.16 12.45 13.61
C VAL A 134 10.11 11.35 13.44
N SER A 135 9.88 10.88 12.21
CA SER A 135 8.92 9.80 11.97
C SER A 135 9.36 8.48 12.62
N LEU A 136 10.66 8.16 12.56
CA LEU A 136 11.22 6.99 13.23
C LEU A 136 11.05 7.09 14.75
N ALA A 137 11.27 8.26 15.35
CA ALA A 137 11.01 8.48 16.77
C ALA A 137 9.55 8.22 17.14
N GLY A 138 8.60 8.68 16.31
CA GLY A 138 7.17 8.39 16.49
C GLY A 138 6.85 6.89 16.45
N VAL A 139 7.47 6.15 15.54
CA VAL A 139 7.34 4.68 15.50
C VAL A 139 7.99 4.03 16.73
N THR A 140 9.14 4.53 17.20
CA THR A 140 9.79 4.02 18.41
C THR A 140 8.89 4.16 19.65
N LEU A 141 8.14 5.26 19.78
CA LEU A 141 7.17 5.42 20.87
C LEU A 141 6.13 4.29 20.87
N ILE A 142 5.65 3.89 19.69
CA ILE A 142 4.68 2.79 19.55
C ILE A 142 5.33 1.44 19.88
N VAL A 143 6.57 1.21 19.46
CA VAL A 143 7.34 0.01 19.82
C VAL A 143 7.52 -0.09 21.35
N ILE A 144 7.82 1.02 22.02
CA ILE A 144 7.99 1.07 23.48
C ILE A 144 6.67 0.70 24.17
N GLU A 145 5.54 1.23 23.71
CA GLU A 145 4.22 0.86 24.22
C GLU A 145 3.94 -0.64 24.04
N GLY A 146 4.40 -1.22 22.93
CA GLY A 146 4.24 -2.65 22.65
C GLY A 146 4.95 -3.58 23.63
N ARG A 147 5.93 -3.10 24.41
CA ARG A 147 6.52 -3.91 25.49
C ARG A 147 5.53 -4.26 26.59
N ALA A 148 4.49 -3.45 26.77
CA ALA A 148 3.43 -3.67 27.75
C ALA A 148 2.15 -4.27 27.14
N ARG A 149 2.14 -4.54 25.83
CA ARG A 149 0.93 -4.90 25.08
C ARG A 149 1.18 -6.08 24.12
N PRO A 150 0.52 -7.23 24.32
CA PRO A 150 0.76 -8.42 23.51
C PRO A 150 0.32 -8.27 22.05
N ASP A 151 -0.55 -7.30 21.75
CA ASP A 151 -1.04 -6.97 20.42
C ASP A 151 -0.08 -6.07 19.61
N ILE A 152 1.16 -5.85 20.07
CA ILE A 152 2.16 -5.04 19.38
C ILE A 152 3.53 -5.73 19.44
N ALA A 153 3.77 -6.71 18.56
CA ALA A 153 5.06 -7.37 18.49
C ALA A 153 6.08 -6.58 17.65
N PRO A 154 7.34 -6.41 18.12
CA PRO A 154 8.40 -5.76 17.34
C PRO A 154 8.67 -6.40 15.97
N SER A 155 8.51 -7.73 15.85
CA SER A 155 8.64 -8.46 14.59
C SER A 155 7.56 -8.07 13.58
N GLY A 156 6.34 -7.78 14.04
CA GLY A 156 5.27 -7.26 13.19
C GLY A 156 5.60 -5.87 12.63
N ILE A 157 6.18 -5.00 13.47
CA ILE A 157 6.64 -3.66 13.05
C ILE A 157 7.80 -3.78 12.05
N ALA A 158 8.73 -4.71 12.24
CA ALA A 158 9.81 -4.96 11.29
C ALA A 158 9.29 -5.41 9.92
N LEU A 159 8.30 -6.32 9.89
CA LEU A 159 7.62 -6.72 8.66
C LEU A 159 6.93 -5.53 7.98
N LEU A 160 6.26 -4.66 8.74
CA LEU A 160 5.64 -3.46 8.18
C LEU A 160 6.67 -2.48 7.60
N PHE A 161 7.88 -2.38 8.17
CA PHE A 161 8.97 -1.63 7.53
C PHE A 161 9.43 -2.24 6.21
N VAL A 162 9.41 -3.58 6.07
CA VAL A 162 9.63 -4.23 4.78
C VAL A 162 8.54 -3.81 3.78
N ALA A 163 7.27 -3.72 4.22
CA ALA A 163 6.21 -3.20 3.38
C ALA A 163 6.43 -1.72 2.99
N VAL A 164 6.87 -0.87 3.92
CA VAL A 164 7.22 0.54 3.64
C VAL A 164 8.30 0.65 2.56
N LEU A 165 9.38 -0.14 2.67
CA LEU A 165 10.44 -0.20 1.66
C LEU A 165 9.93 -0.72 0.32
N ALA A 166 9.06 -1.72 0.34
CA ALA A 166 8.44 -2.26 -0.85
C ALA A 166 7.56 -1.22 -1.56
N ALA A 167 6.76 -0.44 -0.83
CA ALA A 167 5.97 0.66 -1.41
C ALA A 167 6.83 1.76 -2.04
N ALA A 168 7.97 2.08 -1.42
CA ALA A 168 8.95 3.00 -2.01
C ALA A 168 9.54 2.44 -3.31
N GLY A 169 9.92 1.15 -3.31
CA GLY A 169 10.40 0.44 -4.51
C GLY A 169 9.35 0.39 -5.62
N TYR A 170 8.07 0.17 -5.28
CA TYR A 170 6.96 0.20 -6.22
C TYR A 170 6.84 1.56 -6.91
N ALA A 171 6.91 2.66 -6.15
CA ALA A 171 6.79 4.00 -6.72
C ALA A 171 7.93 4.32 -7.72
N VAL A 172 9.14 3.85 -7.44
CA VAL A 172 10.29 3.93 -8.35
C VAL A 172 10.09 3.02 -9.57
N ALA A 173 9.60 1.79 -9.38
CA ALA A 173 9.33 0.85 -10.47
C ALA A 173 8.28 1.39 -11.45
N ILE A 174 7.18 1.98 -10.94
CA ILE A 174 6.15 2.63 -11.77
C ILE A 174 6.75 3.79 -12.60
N ARG A 175 7.66 4.57 -12.00
CA ARG A 175 8.36 5.67 -12.69
C ARG A 175 9.26 5.20 -13.82
N ALA A 176 9.74 3.96 -13.76
CA ALA A 176 10.57 3.35 -14.79
C ALA A 176 9.77 2.66 -15.91
N VAL A 177 8.48 2.40 -15.72
CA VAL A 177 7.61 1.87 -16.77
C VAL A 177 7.45 2.90 -17.90
N PRO A 178 7.68 2.53 -19.18
CA PRO A 178 7.54 3.44 -20.30
C PRO A 178 6.16 4.10 -20.42
N HIS A 179 6.13 5.37 -20.83
CA HIS A 179 4.89 6.15 -20.87
C HIS A 179 3.80 5.64 -21.82
N ARG A 180 4.17 4.77 -22.78
CA ARG A 180 3.24 4.11 -23.70
C ARG A 180 2.27 3.14 -23.03
N TYR A 181 2.57 2.69 -21.80
CA TYR A 181 1.67 1.84 -21.04
C TYR A 181 0.81 2.69 -20.10
N ASP A 182 -0.48 2.41 -20.11
CA ASP A 182 -1.44 3.07 -19.24
C ASP A 182 -1.60 2.30 -17.92
N SER A 183 -2.21 2.95 -16.93
CA SER A 183 -2.39 2.39 -15.58
C SER A 183 -3.15 1.07 -15.57
N LEU A 184 -4.12 0.89 -16.47
CA LEU A 184 -4.87 -0.37 -16.58
C LEU A 184 -3.95 -1.53 -16.99
N THR A 185 -3.11 -1.32 -18.02
CA THR A 185 -2.15 -2.33 -18.46
C THR A 185 -1.16 -2.67 -17.36
N ILE A 186 -0.64 -1.65 -16.66
CA ILE A 186 0.31 -1.81 -15.55
C ILE A 186 -0.29 -2.64 -14.43
N VAL A 187 -1.47 -2.26 -13.92
CA VAL A 187 -2.10 -2.93 -12.78
C VAL A 187 -2.61 -4.33 -13.14
N ARG A 188 -3.08 -4.54 -14.37
CA ARG A 188 -3.44 -5.88 -14.82
C ARG A 188 -2.23 -6.80 -14.79
N LEU A 189 -1.11 -6.39 -15.43
CA LEU A 189 0.09 -7.21 -15.51
C LEU A 189 0.75 -7.39 -14.15
N GLN A 190 0.79 -6.36 -13.30
CA GLN A 190 1.37 -6.50 -11.97
C GLN A 190 0.62 -7.56 -11.14
N ASN A 191 -0.71 -7.64 -11.29
CA ASN A 191 -1.52 -8.62 -10.56
C ASN A 191 -1.38 -10.02 -11.18
N VAL A 192 -1.37 -10.15 -12.51
CA VAL A 192 -1.12 -11.44 -13.18
C VAL A 192 0.26 -12.00 -12.82
N ILE A 193 1.31 -11.18 -12.90
CA ILE A 193 2.66 -11.58 -12.49
C ILE A 193 2.69 -11.88 -10.99
N GLY A 194 1.99 -11.09 -10.18
CA GLY A 194 1.84 -11.33 -8.75
C GLY A 194 1.24 -12.71 -8.45
N ILE A 195 0.21 -13.16 -9.19
CA ILE A 195 -0.36 -14.51 -9.05
C ILE A 195 0.71 -15.56 -9.31
N VAL A 196 1.46 -15.43 -10.40
CA VAL A 196 2.53 -16.38 -10.76
C VAL A 196 3.60 -16.47 -9.67
N LEU A 197 3.96 -15.34 -9.05
CA LEU A 197 4.96 -15.29 -7.98
C LEU A 197 4.44 -15.82 -6.63
N VAL A 198 3.17 -15.58 -6.31
CA VAL A 198 2.57 -15.91 -5.01
C VAL A 198 1.98 -17.31 -4.96
N LEU A 199 1.50 -17.84 -6.09
CA LEU A 199 0.85 -19.15 -6.15
C LEU A 199 1.75 -20.29 -5.64
N PRO A 200 3.05 -20.40 -6.00
CA PRO A 200 3.92 -21.43 -5.46
C PRO A 200 4.09 -21.33 -3.93
N LEU A 201 4.15 -20.11 -3.39
CA LEU A 201 4.24 -19.89 -1.94
C LEU A 201 2.95 -20.35 -1.25
N PHE A 202 1.79 -20.06 -1.83
CA PHE A 202 0.52 -20.52 -1.30
C PHE A 202 0.43 -22.05 -1.30
N LEU A 203 0.78 -22.70 -2.42
CA LEU A 203 0.77 -24.15 -2.54
C LEU A 203 1.70 -24.84 -1.54
N LEU A 204 2.85 -24.23 -1.25
CA LEU A 204 3.84 -24.79 -0.33
C LEU A 204 3.48 -24.59 1.16
N PHE A 205 2.90 -23.45 1.52
CA PHE A 205 2.75 -23.05 2.93
C PHE A 205 1.31 -23.03 3.45
N GLU A 206 0.31 -22.82 2.61
CA GLU A 206 -1.07 -22.55 3.06
C GLU A 206 -2.15 -23.39 2.38
N ALA A 207 -1.87 -24.07 1.27
CA ALA A 207 -2.89 -24.85 0.55
C ALA A 207 -3.53 -25.96 1.39
N GLY A 208 -2.77 -26.59 2.30
CA GLY A 208 -3.30 -27.59 3.22
C GLY A 208 -4.12 -27.01 4.39
N ALA A 209 -4.06 -25.70 4.63
CA ALA A 209 -4.75 -25.01 5.71
C ALA A 209 -6.03 -24.28 5.24
N VAL A 210 -6.44 -24.47 3.99
CA VAL A 210 -7.66 -23.88 3.44
C VAL A 210 -8.87 -24.52 4.13
N PRO A 211 -9.81 -23.73 4.70
CA PRO A 211 -11.03 -24.28 5.29
C PRO A 211 -11.83 -25.11 4.28
N SER A 212 -12.29 -26.28 4.70
CA SER A 212 -13.12 -27.17 3.87
C SER A 212 -14.53 -26.63 3.64
N ALA A 213 -15.03 -25.77 4.55
CA ALA A 213 -16.28 -25.07 4.42
C ALA A 213 -16.06 -23.66 3.86
N LEU A 214 -17.04 -23.16 3.11
CA LEU A 214 -17.03 -21.79 2.63
C LEU A 214 -16.98 -20.82 3.82
N PRO A 215 -16.16 -19.75 3.75
CA PRO A 215 -16.17 -18.71 4.76
C PRO A 215 -17.57 -18.11 4.91
N ALA A 216 -17.90 -17.64 6.12
CA ALA A 216 -19.14 -16.91 6.36
C ALA A 216 -19.29 -15.75 5.36
N GLY A 217 -20.53 -15.43 4.95
CA GLY A 217 -20.80 -14.39 3.95
C GLY A 217 -20.16 -13.03 4.26
N ARG A 218 -19.98 -12.71 5.55
CA ARG A 218 -19.23 -11.54 6.00
C ARG A 218 -17.78 -11.53 5.53
N VAL A 219 -17.06 -12.65 5.65
CA VAL A 219 -15.65 -12.79 5.24
C VAL A 219 -15.53 -12.66 3.72
N VAL A 220 -16.46 -13.26 2.99
CA VAL A 220 -16.52 -13.11 1.52
C VAL A 220 -16.73 -11.64 1.13
N GLY A 221 -17.61 -10.91 1.83
CA GLY A 221 -17.81 -9.48 1.64
C GLY A 221 -16.52 -8.67 1.83
N HIS A 222 -15.74 -8.94 2.89
CA HIS A 222 -14.45 -8.29 3.12
C HIS A 222 -13.39 -8.67 2.07
N LEU A 223 -13.36 -9.92 1.61
CA LEU A 223 -12.46 -10.35 0.52
C LEU A 223 -12.77 -9.65 -0.80
N LEU A 224 -14.07 -9.57 -1.16
CA LEU A 224 -14.51 -8.85 -2.35
C LEU A 224 -14.19 -7.36 -2.23
N PHE A 225 -14.42 -6.77 -1.06
CA PHE A 225 -14.02 -5.40 -0.78
C PHE A 225 -12.51 -5.20 -1.02
N LEU A 226 -11.67 -6.06 -0.42
CA LEU A 226 -10.21 -6.02 -0.55
C LEU A 226 -9.74 -6.22 -2.00
N ALA A 227 -10.41 -7.07 -2.78
CA ALA A 227 -10.06 -7.30 -4.18
C ALA A 227 -10.41 -6.09 -5.06
N VAL A 228 -11.62 -5.56 -4.92
CA VAL A 228 -12.15 -4.51 -5.80
C VAL A 228 -11.56 -3.14 -5.45
N PHE A 229 -11.59 -2.74 -4.17
CA PHE A 229 -11.29 -1.37 -3.80
C PHE A 229 -9.78 -1.11 -3.64
N PRO A 230 -9.04 -1.75 -2.70
CA PRO A 230 -7.61 -1.52 -2.55
C PRO A 230 -6.78 -2.25 -3.62
N SER A 231 -7.17 -3.44 -4.08
CA SER A 231 -6.37 -4.23 -5.04
C SER A 231 -6.70 -4.00 -6.52
N THR A 232 -7.77 -3.26 -6.85
CA THR A 232 -8.08 -2.85 -8.23
C THR A 232 -8.07 -1.34 -8.36
N LEU A 233 -9.07 -0.66 -7.77
CA LEU A 233 -9.27 0.77 -7.97
C LEU A 233 -8.11 1.60 -7.40
N SER A 234 -7.69 1.31 -6.18
CA SER A 234 -6.62 2.09 -5.53
C SER A 234 -5.27 1.93 -6.25
N PHE A 235 -4.97 0.76 -6.80
CA PHE A 235 -3.79 0.59 -7.65
C PHE A 235 -3.88 1.36 -8.96
N LEU A 236 -5.05 1.40 -9.61
CA LEU A 236 -5.24 2.24 -10.79
C LEU A 236 -5.03 3.72 -10.45
N PHE A 237 -5.60 4.17 -9.33
CA PHE A 237 -5.53 5.56 -8.89
C PHE A 237 -4.12 5.95 -8.47
N LEU A 238 -3.43 5.10 -7.70
CA LEU A 238 -2.07 5.32 -7.23
C LEU A 238 -1.07 5.29 -8.40
N SER A 239 -1.15 4.30 -9.29
CA SER A 239 -0.26 4.26 -10.47
C SER A 239 -0.49 5.46 -11.40
N ALA A 240 -1.74 5.87 -11.62
CA ALA A 240 -2.06 7.07 -12.37
C ALA A 240 -1.53 8.33 -11.68
N GLY A 241 -1.68 8.42 -10.36
CA GLY A 241 -1.15 9.52 -9.55
C GLY A 241 0.36 9.62 -9.59
N ILE A 242 1.08 8.52 -9.39
CA ILE A 242 2.55 8.47 -9.47
C ILE A 242 3.03 8.93 -10.85
N ARG A 243 2.36 8.49 -11.93
CA ARG A 243 2.71 8.90 -13.30
C ARG A 243 2.39 10.38 -13.58
N ALA A 244 1.35 10.93 -12.96
CA ALA A 244 0.90 12.30 -13.20
C ALA A 244 1.64 13.35 -12.36
N VAL A 245 1.89 13.08 -11.08
CA VAL A 245 2.48 14.06 -10.14
C VAL A 245 3.82 13.62 -9.55
N GLY A 246 4.30 12.41 -9.86
CA GLY A 246 5.56 11.86 -9.36
C GLY A 246 5.40 11.01 -8.09
N ALA A 247 6.41 10.18 -7.82
CA ALA A 247 6.43 9.22 -6.71
C ALA A 247 6.26 9.92 -5.35
N SER A 248 7.09 10.92 -5.05
CA SER A 248 7.08 11.62 -3.77
C SER A 248 5.75 12.33 -3.49
N ARG A 249 5.17 13.03 -4.48
CA ARG A 249 3.90 13.75 -4.32
C ARG A 249 2.71 12.80 -4.19
N ALA A 250 2.66 11.72 -4.98
CA ALA A 250 1.59 10.74 -4.88
C ALA A 250 1.63 10.02 -3.53
N ASN A 251 2.81 9.58 -3.10
CA ASN A 251 2.97 8.89 -1.82
C ASN A 251 2.72 9.78 -0.62
N ALA A 252 2.89 11.11 -0.71
CA ALA A 252 2.52 12.03 0.39
C ALA A 252 1.07 11.89 0.86
N PHE A 253 0.16 11.44 -0.01
CA PHE A 253 -1.23 11.15 0.37
C PHE A 253 -1.36 9.96 1.32
N ALA A 254 -0.37 9.05 1.39
CA ALA A 254 -0.38 7.92 2.32
C ALA A 254 -0.46 8.35 3.80
N ASN A 255 -0.18 9.61 4.14
CA ASN A 255 -0.44 10.18 5.46
C ASN A 255 -1.91 10.15 5.88
N LEU A 256 -2.82 10.12 4.92
CA LEU A 256 -4.26 10.01 5.19
C LEU A 256 -4.65 8.60 5.62
N VAL A 257 -3.84 7.59 5.31
CA VAL A 257 -4.13 6.19 5.65
C VAL A 257 -4.24 6.00 7.17
N PRO A 258 -3.26 6.40 8.02
CA PRO A 258 -3.42 6.32 9.47
C PRO A 258 -4.66 7.03 10.00
N VAL A 259 -5.01 8.19 9.44
CA VAL A 259 -6.19 8.97 9.86
C VAL A 259 -7.48 8.21 9.57
N PHE A 260 -7.62 7.68 8.36
CA PHE A 260 -8.79 6.88 7.98
C PHE A 260 -8.83 5.55 8.74
N THR A 261 -7.69 4.87 8.90
CA THR A 261 -7.64 3.62 9.67
C THR A 261 -8.04 3.85 11.12
N ALA A 262 -7.53 4.89 11.78
CA ALA A 262 -7.92 5.20 13.17
C ALA A 262 -9.43 5.50 13.28
N LEU A 263 -9.97 6.29 12.35
CA LEU A 263 -11.40 6.59 12.29
C LEU A 263 -12.25 5.31 12.12
N PHE A 264 -11.91 4.46 11.15
CA PHE A 264 -12.68 3.25 10.87
C PHE A 264 -12.45 2.13 11.90
N SER A 265 -11.25 2.02 12.48
CA SER A 265 -10.99 1.11 13.61
C SER A 265 -11.88 1.45 14.81
N PHE A 266 -12.00 2.74 15.14
CA PHE A 266 -12.88 3.19 16.22
C PHE A 266 -14.36 2.87 15.91
N LEU A 267 -14.82 3.18 14.70
CA LEU A 267 -16.23 3.02 14.31
C LEU A 267 -16.65 1.55 14.10
N LEU A 268 -15.78 0.70 13.53
CA LEU A 268 -16.15 -0.65 13.08
C LEU A 268 -15.67 -1.78 14.01
N LEU A 269 -14.51 -1.60 14.64
CA LEU A 269 -13.92 -2.59 15.55
C LEU A 269 -14.12 -2.23 17.02
N GLY A 270 -14.53 -0.99 17.32
CA GLY A 270 -14.60 -0.48 18.69
C GLY A 270 -13.23 -0.38 19.36
N GLU A 271 -12.14 -0.41 18.58
CA GLU A 271 -10.78 -0.33 19.10
C GLU A 271 -10.55 1.04 19.74
N ARG A 272 -10.15 1.04 21.02
CA ARG A 272 -9.75 2.27 21.72
C ARG A 272 -8.31 2.58 21.38
N VAL A 273 -8.11 3.67 20.65
CA VAL A 273 -6.76 4.20 20.40
C VAL A 273 -6.21 4.78 21.70
N THR A 274 -5.05 4.30 22.15
CA THR A 274 -4.44 4.80 23.37
C THR A 274 -3.81 6.17 23.16
N ALA A 275 -3.63 6.92 24.24
CA ALA A 275 -2.96 8.23 24.20
C ALA A 275 -1.54 8.13 23.61
N MET A 276 -0.83 7.05 23.88
CA MET A 276 0.53 6.83 23.35
C MET A 276 0.51 6.49 21.86
N THR A 277 -0.45 5.69 21.38
CA THR A 277 -0.65 5.46 19.94
C THR A 277 -1.03 6.75 19.20
N LEU A 278 -1.89 7.59 19.79
CA LEU A 278 -2.21 8.92 19.24
C LEU A 278 -0.99 9.84 19.19
N THR A 279 -0.17 9.84 20.25
CA THR A 279 1.06 10.64 20.33
C THR A 279 2.06 10.17 19.27
N GLY A 280 2.28 8.86 19.15
CA GLY A 280 3.13 8.28 18.11
C GLY A 280 2.67 8.64 16.70
N MET A 281 1.35 8.53 16.44
CA MET A 281 0.75 8.98 15.18
C MET A 281 0.99 10.47 14.91
N ALA A 282 0.78 11.33 15.89
CA ALA A 282 1.01 12.77 15.74
C ALA A 282 2.48 13.09 15.42
N VAL A 283 3.42 12.42 16.09
CA VAL A 283 4.87 12.58 15.83
C VAL A 283 5.23 12.09 14.42
N VAL A 284 4.70 10.94 13.99
CA VAL A 284 4.89 10.44 12.61
C VAL A 284 4.36 11.45 11.59
N LEU A 285 3.12 11.91 11.76
CA LEU A 285 2.51 12.88 10.84
C LEU A 285 3.27 14.22 10.81
N ALA A 286 3.80 14.67 11.94
CA ALA A 286 4.65 15.86 12.01
C ALA A 286 5.97 15.67 11.25
N GLY A 287 6.64 14.53 11.46
CA GLY A 287 7.87 14.18 10.75
C GLY A 287 7.66 14.09 9.24
N VAL A 288 6.56 13.49 8.80
CA VAL A 288 6.22 13.44 7.38
C VAL A 288 5.90 14.83 6.83
N SER A 289 5.09 15.62 7.54
CA SER A 289 4.74 16.97 7.11
C SER A 289 5.98 17.84 6.91
N MET A 290 6.95 17.75 7.83
CA MET A 290 8.24 18.42 7.70
C MET A 290 9.01 17.95 6.44
N SER A 291 9.05 16.64 6.18
CA SER A 291 9.68 16.07 4.98
C SER A 291 9.07 16.56 3.66
N GLN A 292 7.77 16.91 3.67
CA GLN A 292 7.04 17.35 2.48
C GLN A 292 7.09 18.87 2.23
N GLN A 293 7.50 19.69 3.20
CA GLN A 293 7.50 21.17 3.03
C GLN A 293 8.38 21.67 1.89
N GLN A 294 9.42 20.93 1.51
CA GLN A 294 10.34 21.34 0.45
C GLN A 294 9.99 20.80 -0.95
N SER A 295 9.17 19.74 -1.03
CA SER A 295 8.67 19.19 -2.31
C SER A 295 7.58 20.06 -2.95
N VAL A 296 6.95 20.93 -2.14
CA VAL A 296 5.95 21.93 -2.56
C VAL A 296 6.60 23.24 -3.06
N ARG A 297 7.84 23.54 -2.64
CA ARG A 297 8.58 24.75 -3.04
C ARG A 297 9.33 24.63 -4.39
N ARG A 298 9.29 23.46 -5.04
CA ARG A 298 9.83 23.23 -6.41
C ARG A 298 8.70 22.92 -7.37
#